data_AF-A0A8K1CUI4-F1
#
_entry.id   AF-A0A8K1CUI4-F1
#
_cell.length_a   1.000
_cell.length_b   1.000
_cell.length_c   1.000
_cell.angle_alpha   90.00
_cell.angle_beta   90.00
_cell.angle_gamma   90.00
#
_symmetry.space_group_name_H-M   'P 1'
#
loop_
_entity.id
_entity.type
_entity.pdbx_description
1 polymer ?
#
loop_
_entity_poly.entity_id
_entity_poly.type
_entity_poly.pdbx_seq_one_letter_code
_entity_poly.pdbx_strand_id
1 'polypeptide(L)'
;MGPLSEPTPPKLPTFTTKTSIKTRLQAIQNYLNALEYALRMVKQTTLLLFTCSLRDFDRYNYTGTLYFDVNKNRSFKSIVSTAKDIVSEMLPIQCLEAVFLAAYLTSNVADLERFPISFKTEAGSSVHRHIILAVRHQNNKWGALGLSRSEKLMYKELRFNSMSELVQEYCRCFESVCHSVIKLYIGFPFPHDIHSSEKVEWRALNLSMTENPWTDIASHLDAFAKEAADILSFKRAKGTLPSSFLSKFPLHTPEAEHGKKSPEKRKQLSANSLDFPPVMLCDEDETASPPPAAITPSPEKDDTKKPILVAPDQLVFKRAVANQAHMLPTNIFLQNTTTSAFSIEVEDPSGQLEVVTKATAPPAKSQQEETAKSDAPVKPTFRVSARGMIVIAVRCKQPTETPATACSDSSAQSTQRKTTGELKRTKTPRGGTQKAAEALVPDQNALRFTCYRLLKSTEAEQSNEAESTETYTTALPFIITA
;
A
#
# COMPACT_ATOMS: atom_id res chain seq x y z
N MET A 1 -0.45 -36.23 8.53
CA MET A 1 -0.77 -34.96 7.83
C MET A 1 -2.15 -35.13 7.23
N GLY A 2 -3.13 -34.33 7.62
CA GLY A 2 -4.44 -34.35 6.96
C GLY A 2 -4.32 -33.79 5.54
N PRO A 3 -5.18 -34.20 4.60
CA PRO A 3 -5.23 -33.59 3.28
C PRO A 3 -5.52 -32.08 3.44
N LEU A 4 -4.65 -31.24 2.88
CA LEU A 4 -4.91 -29.81 2.77
C LEU A 4 -6.17 -29.63 1.93
N SER A 5 -7.15 -28.92 2.47
CA SER A 5 -8.38 -28.57 1.77
C SER A 5 -8.04 -27.74 0.53
N GLU A 6 -8.44 -28.21 -0.65
CA GLU A 6 -8.34 -27.48 -1.90
C GLU A 6 -9.05 -26.11 -1.79
N PRO A 7 -8.40 -24.99 -2.12
CA PRO A 7 -9.06 -23.69 -2.10
C PRO A 7 -10.12 -23.70 -3.20
N THR A 8 -11.34 -23.30 -2.86
CA THR A 8 -12.39 -23.19 -3.87
C THR A 8 -12.02 -22.09 -4.86
N PRO A 9 -11.89 -22.39 -6.17
CA PRO A 9 -11.54 -21.39 -7.16
C PRO A 9 -12.60 -20.28 -7.18
N PRO A 10 -12.20 -18.99 -7.23
CA PRO A 10 -13.16 -17.90 -7.31
C PRO A 10 -14.01 -18.05 -8.57
N LYS A 11 -15.33 -18.08 -8.40
CA LYS A 11 -16.26 -18.20 -9.51
C LYS A 11 -16.35 -16.86 -10.24
N LEU A 12 -16.23 -16.91 -11.57
CA LEU A 12 -16.42 -15.74 -12.42
C LEU A 12 -17.83 -15.17 -12.21
N PRO A 13 -17.97 -13.85 -11.96
CA PRO A 13 -19.28 -13.27 -11.73
C PRO A 13 -20.09 -13.29 -13.04
N THR A 14 -21.34 -13.73 -12.94
CA THR A 14 -22.32 -13.71 -14.03
C THR A 14 -23.43 -12.74 -13.71
N PHE A 15 -23.91 -12.02 -14.72
CA PHE A 15 -24.87 -10.93 -14.53
C PHE A 15 -26.10 -11.13 -15.40
N THR A 16 -27.26 -10.95 -14.80
CA THR A 16 -28.53 -10.87 -15.53
C THR A 16 -28.79 -9.43 -15.96
N THR A 17 -29.65 -9.22 -16.96
CA THR A 17 -30.06 -7.88 -17.40
C THR A 17 -30.68 -7.04 -16.27
N LYS A 18 -31.29 -7.67 -15.27
CA LYS A 18 -31.91 -7.01 -14.10
C LYS A 18 -30.92 -6.58 -13.02
N THR A 19 -29.70 -7.10 -13.02
CA THR A 19 -28.71 -6.81 -11.98
C THR A 19 -28.23 -5.37 -12.09
N SER A 20 -28.40 -4.58 -11.02
CA SER A 20 -27.98 -3.18 -10.97
C SER A 20 -26.48 -3.01 -11.24
N ILE A 21 -26.09 -1.92 -11.90
CA ILE A 21 -24.68 -1.67 -12.23
C ILE A 21 -23.78 -1.64 -10.98
N LYS A 22 -24.26 -1.05 -9.88
CA LYS A 22 -23.54 -1.03 -8.59
C LYS A 22 -23.24 -2.44 -8.08
N THR A 23 -24.24 -3.32 -8.14
CA THR A 23 -24.08 -4.73 -7.75
C THR A 23 -23.09 -5.45 -8.67
N ARG A 24 -23.12 -5.17 -9.98
CA ARG A 24 -22.16 -5.75 -10.93
C ARG A 24 -20.73 -5.33 -10.62
N LEU A 25 -20.50 -4.03 -10.44
CA LEU A 25 -19.18 -3.47 -10.13
C LEU A 25 -18.64 -4.03 -8.80
N GLN A 26 -19.49 -4.12 -7.77
CA GLN A 26 -19.10 -4.72 -6.49
C GLN A 26 -18.72 -6.20 -6.66
N ALA A 27 -19.49 -6.99 -7.42
CA ALA A 27 -19.17 -8.39 -7.66
C ALA A 27 -17.86 -8.57 -8.45
N ILE A 28 -17.61 -7.71 -9.44
CA ILE A 28 -16.32 -7.67 -10.16
C ILE A 28 -15.19 -7.35 -9.18
N GLN A 29 -15.34 -6.33 -8.34
CA GLN A 29 -14.33 -6.00 -7.36
C GLN A 29 -14.07 -7.15 -6.38
N ASN A 30 -15.11 -7.82 -5.90
CA ASN A 30 -14.96 -8.98 -5.03
C ASN A 30 -14.18 -10.11 -5.71
N TYR A 31 -14.37 -10.30 -7.02
CA TYR A 31 -13.60 -11.25 -7.82
C TYR A 31 -12.12 -10.83 -7.94
N LEU A 32 -11.83 -9.54 -8.20
CA LEU A 32 -10.45 -9.02 -8.20
C LEU A 32 -9.77 -9.25 -6.85
N ASN A 33 -10.49 -8.96 -5.76
CA ASN A 33 -9.99 -9.20 -4.41
C ASN A 33 -9.76 -10.69 -4.18
N ALA A 34 -10.62 -11.59 -4.65
CA ALA A 34 -10.40 -13.03 -4.46
C ALA A 34 -9.11 -13.54 -5.15
N LEU A 35 -8.71 -12.94 -6.27
CA LEU A 35 -7.44 -13.26 -6.95
C LEU A 35 -6.21 -12.77 -6.15
N GLU A 36 -6.37 -11.76 -5.30
CA GLU A 36 -5.32 -11.37 -4.34
C GLU A 36 -5.02 -12.49 -3.31
N TYR A 37 -6.00 -13.36 -3.04
CA TYR A 37 -5.93 -14.40 -2.00
C TYR A 37 -5.50 -15.78 -2.54
N ALA A 38 -5.34 -15.96 -3.85
CA ALA A 38 -5.23 -17.27 -4.50
C ALA A 38 -3.84 -17.97 -4.37
N LEU A 39 -2.74 -17.28 -4.00
CA LEU A 39 -1.40 -17.92 -3.89
C LEU A 39 -1.20 -18.84 -2.68
N ARG A 40 -2.21 -19.11 -1.86
CA ARG A 40 -2.02 -19.97 -0.69
C ARG A 40 -1.69 -21.43 -1.03
N MET A 41 -1.83 -21.88 -2.30
CA MET A 41 -1.90 -23.33 -2.58
C MET A 41 -1.03 -23.84 -3.75
N VAL A 42 -0.35 -23.00 -4.54
CA VAL A 42 0.47 -23.49 -5.68
C VAL A 42 1.95 -23.72 -5.30
N LYS A 43 2.45 -23.09 -4.24
CA LYS A 43 3.89 -23.17 -3.85
C LYS A 43 4.21 -24.17 -2.74
N GLN A 44 3.45 -25.25 -2.59
CA GLN A 44 3.78 -26.30 -1.62
C GLN A 44 3.88 -27.71 -2.23
N THR A 45 4.07 -27.79 -3.54
CA THR A 45 4.37 -29.05 -4.25
C THR A 45 5.86 -29.18 -4.59
N THR A 46 6.69 -28.16 -4.32
CA THR A 46 8.15 -28.29 -4.50
C THR A 46 8.90 -27.54 -3.41
N LEU A 47 9.70 -28.29 -2.66
CA LEU A 47 10.62 -27.91 -1.59
C LEU A 47 10.05 -27.89 -0.16
N LEU A 48 10.01 -29.09 0.42
CA LEU A 48 10.27 -29.29 1.86
C LEU A 48 11.60 -28.61 2.22
N LEU A 49 11.58 -27.68 3.17
CA LEU A 49 12.35 -27.71 4.42
C LEU A 49 12.15 -26.38 5.19
N PHE A 50 12.05 -26.50 6.51
CA PHE A 50 12.03 -25.43 7.53
C PHE A 50 10.71 -24.72 7.89
N THR A 51 10.06 -25.33 8.89
CA THR A 51 9.50 -24.78 10.13
C THR A 51 8.98 -23.32 10.23
N CYS A 52 7.77 -23.26 10.80
CA CYS A 52 7.23 -22.23 11.69
C CYS A 52 6.38 -21.10 11.06
N SER A 53 5.07 -21.12 11.37
CA SER A 53 4.10 -20.01 11.40
C SER A 53 4.16 -18.95 10.28
N LEU A 54 3.47 -19.20 9.16
CA LEU A 54 3.12 -18.20 8.15
C LEU A 54 1.59 -18.01 8.17
N ARG A 55 1.11 -17.12 9.03
CA ARG A 55 -0.17 -16.43 8.86
C ARG A 55 0.18 -14.95 8.78
N ASP A 56 -0.22 -14.29 7.71
CA ASP A 56 -0.16 -12.82 7.49
C ASP A 56 1.06 -12.23 6.76
N PHE A 57 1.78 -13.03 5.98
CA PHE A 57 2.65 -12.52 4.90
C PHE A 57 2.05 -12.93 3.53
N ASP A 58 2.07 -12.01 2.56
CA ASP A 58 1.81 -12.20 1.12
C ASP A 58 0.36 -12.19 0.57
N ARG A 59 -0.26 -11.00 0.45
CA ARG A 59 -1.48 -10.80 -0.38
C ARG A 59 -1.45 -9.45 -1.10
N TYR A 60 -1.49 -9.46 -2.43
CA TYR A 60 -0.77 -8.63 -3.44
C TYR A 60 0.46 -9.40 -3.93
N ASN A 61 0.76 -9.35 -5.23
CA ASN A 61 1.96 -10.02 -5.75
C ASN A 61 3.23 -9.34 -5.21
N TYR A 62 3.69 -9.79 -4.04
CA TYR A 62 4.95 -9.43 -3.39
C TYR A 62 6.09 -10.38 -3.77
N THR A 63 5.83 -11.37 -4.64
CA THR A 63 6.84 -12.36 -5.05
C THR A 63 7.98 -11.77 -5.86
N GLY A 64 7.88 -10.49 -6.24
CA GLY A 64 8.86 -9.80 -7.09
C GLY A 64 8.83 -10.25 -8.56
N THR A 65 7.98 -11.20 -8.91
CA THR A 65 7.88 -11.78 -10.26
C THR A 65 6.49 -11.52 -10.84
N LEU A 66 6.41 -10.89 -12.01
CA LEU A 66 5.15 -10.73 -12.73
C LEU A 66 4.77 -12.04 -13.41
N TYR A 67 3.51 -12.47 -13.25
CA TYR A 67 3.02 -13.72 -13.84
C TYR A 67 2.45 -13.53 -15.24
N PHE A 68 1.97 -12.32 -15.53
CA PHE A 68 1.30 -12.00 -16.79
C PHE A 68 2.03 -10.90 -17.56
N ASP A 69 1.80 -10.84 -18.88
CA ASP A 69 2.36 -9.77 -19.72
C ASP A 69 1.68 -8.42 -19.40
N VAL A 70 2.45 -7.50 -18.82
CA VAL A 70 2.01 -6.17 -18.42
C VAL A 70 2.37 -5.06 -19.43
N ASN A 71 2.82 -5.42 -20.64
CA ASN A 71 3.20 -4.44 -21.65
C ASN A 71 2.03 -3.49 -21.97
N LYS A 72 2.25 -2.19 -21.81
CA LYS A 72 1.22 -1.16 -22.07
C LYS A 72 1.07 -0.83 -23.55
N ASN A 73 2.06 -1.13 -24.37
CA ASN A 73 2.13 -0.76 -25.80
C ASN A 73 1.49 -1.82 -26.71
N ARG A 74 0.35 -2.38 -26.28
CA ARG A 74 -0.34 -3.48 -26.98
C ARG A 74 -1.79 -3.11 -27.26
N SER A 75 -2.38 -3.81 -28.22
CA SER A 75 -3.80 -3.64 -28.59
C SER A 75 -4.73 -4.08 -27.46
N PHE A 76 -5.96 -3.55 -27.42
CA PHE A 76 -6.96 -3.99 -26.45
C PHE A 76 -7.29 -5.49 -26.56
N LYS A 77 -7.36 -6.05 -27.77
CA LYS A 77 -7.50 -7.52 -27.99
C LYS A 77 -6.43 -8.33 -27.25
N SER A 78 -5.19 -7.85 -27.25
CA SER A 78 -4.09 -8.50 -26.55
C SER A 78 -4.27 -8.40 -25.03
N ILE A 79 -4.64 -7.21 -24.52
CA ILE A 79 -4.98 -7.01 -23.10
C ILE A 79 -6.08 -7.98 -22.65
N VAL A 80 -7.13 -8.14 -23.47
CA VAL A 80 -8.21 -9.10 -23.20
C VAL A 80 -7.70 -10.53 -23.17
N SER A 81 -6.77 -10.92 -24.04
CA SER A 81 -6.13 -12.25 -23.98
C SER A 81 -5.50 -12.48 -22.62
N THR A 82 -4.71 -11.52 -22.13
CA THR A 82 -4.12 -11.62 -20.79
C THR A 82 -5.16 -11.63 -19.67
N ALA A 83 -6.26 -10.88 -19.81
CA ALA A 83 -7.36 -10.98 -18.84
C ALA A 83 -7.99 -12.38 -18.80
N LYS A 84 -8.08 -13.07 -19.95
CA LYS A 84 -8.54 -14.47 -20.00
C LYS A 84 -7.53 -15.42 -19.35
N ASP A 85 -6.24 -15.19 -19.58
CA ASP A 85 -5.16 -15.96 -18.91
C ASP A 85 -5.22 -15.77 -17.38
N ILE A 86 -5.49 -14.55 -16.89
CA ILE A 86 -5.69 -14.30 -15.45
C ILE A 86 -6.87 -15.11 -14.90
N VAL A 87 -7.97 -15.20 -15.65
CA VAL A 87 -9.16 -15.97 -15.25
C VAL A 87 -8.89 -17.47 -15.27
N SER A 88 -8.08 -17.99 -16.19
CA SER A 88 -7.76 -19.42 -16.28
C SER A 88 -6.74 -19.85 -15.24
N GLU A 89 -5.66 -19.09 -15.07
CA GLU A 89 -4.55 -19.45 -14.18
C GLU A 89 -4.82 -19.09 -12.71
N MET A 90 -5.70 -18.10 -12.47
CA MET A 90 -6.10 -17.63 -11.14
C MET A 90 -4.90 -17.27 -10.23
N LEU A 91 -3.79 -16.81 -10.82
CA LEU A 91 -2.62 -16.37 -10.09
C LEU A 91 -2.82 -14.94 -9.55
N PRO A 92 -2.15 -14.57 -8.46
CA PRO A 92 -2.26 -13.22 -7.92
C PRO A 92 -1.72 -12.15 -8.82
N ILE A 93 -2.46 -11.06 -8.84
CA ILE A 93 -2.28 -9.93 -9.72
C ILE A 93 -1.91 -8.67 -8.96
N GLN A 94 -1.46 -7.66 -9.70
CA GLN A 94 -1.18 -6.31 -9.24
C GLN A 94 -2.19 -5.30 -9.80
N CYS A 95 -1.99 -4.02 -9.48
CA CYS A 95 -2.88 -2.94 -9.90
C CYS A 95 -3.12 -2.87 -11.43
N LEU A 96 -2.10 -3.10 -12.26
CA LEU A 96 -2.25 -3.00 -13.72
C LEU A 96 -3.01 -4.20 -14.32
N GLU A 97 -2.69 -5.41 -13.87
CA GLU A 97 -3.40 -6.64 -14.26
C GLU A 97 -4.88 -6.59 -13.82
N ALA A 98 -5.14 -6.02 -12.63
CA ALA A 98 -6.50 -5.77 -12.16
C ALA A 98 -7.26 -4.80 -13.08
N VAL A 99 -6.59 -3.78 -13.62
CA VAL A 99 -7.19 -2.88 -14.62
C VAL A 99 -7.50 -3.61 -15.93
N PHE A 100 -6.62 -4.51 -16.39
CA PHE A 100 -6.86 -5.32 -17.59
C PHE A 100 -8.10 -6.21 -17.41
N LEU A 101 -8.15 -6.92 -16.27
CA LEU A 101 -9.25 -7.81 -15.95
C LEU A 101 -10.56 -7.04 -15.75
N ALA A 102 -10.54 -5.94 -15.00
CA ALA A 102 -11.71 -5.08 -14.82
C ALA A 102 -12.24 -4.56 -16.15
N ALA A 103 -11.37 -4.10 -17.06
CA ALA A 103 -11.75 -3.62 -18.38
C ALA A 103 -12.40 -4.73 -19.24
N TYR A 104 -11.90 -5.97 -19.15
CA TYR A 104 -12.51 -7.13 -19.80
C TYR A 104 -13.88 -7.48 -19.22
N LEU A 105 -14.00 -7.60 -17.89
CA LEU A 105 -15.25 -7.98 -17.21
C LEU A 105 -16.37 -6.95 -17.36
N THR A 106 -16.01 -5.70 -17.66
CA THR A 106 -16.97 -4.61 -17.89
C THR A 106 -17.18 -4.28 -19.37
N SER A 107 -16.54 -4.99 -20.29
CA SER A 107 -16.64 -4.74 -21.74
C SER A 107 -18.07 -4.84 -22.29
N ASN A 108 -18.89 -5.74 -21.73
CA ASN A 108 -20.28 -5.97 -22.14
C ASN A 108 -21.29 -4.96 -21.59
N VAL A 109 -20.86 -3.97 -20.81
CA VAL A 109 -21.73 -2.93 -20.26
C VAL A 109 -21.57 -1.66 -21.09
N ALA A 110 -22.38 -1.50 -22.14
CA ALA A 110 -22.27 -0.38 -23.09
C ALA A 110 -22.41 1.00 -22.44
N ASP A 111 -23.25 1.12 -21.41
CA ASP A 111 -23.51 2.39 -20.70
C ASP A 111 -22.44 2.74 -19.65
N LEU A 112 -21.28 2.08 -19.70
CA LEU A 112 -20.19 2.23 -18.73
C LEU A 112 -18.87 2.55 -19.42
N GLU A 113 -18.48 3.82 -19.38
CA GLU A 113 -17.17 4.24 -19.85
C GLU A 113 -16.10 3.95 -18.80
N ARG A 114 -14.91 3.58 -19.27
CA ARG A 114 -13.84 3.01 -18.44
C ARG A 114 -12.53 3.72 -18.76
N PHE A 115 -12.04 4.52 -17.83
CA PHE A 115 -10.85 5.37 -17.98
C PHE A 115 -9.70 4.82 -17.12
N PRO A 116 -8.53 4.52 -17.69
CA PRO A 116 -7.36 4.22 -16.88
C PRO A 116 -6.82 5.53 -16.27
N ILE A 117 -6.69 5.56 -14.94
CA ILE A 117 -6.08 6.70 -14.21
C ILE A 117 -4.86 6.18 -13.47
N SER A 118 -3.69 6.72 -13.78
CA SER A 118 -2.43 6.42 -13.09
C SER A 118 -2.01 7.58 -12.19
N PHE A 119 -1.60 7.24 -10.98
CA PHE A 119 -1.05 8.15 -9.99
C PHE A 119 0.46 7.94 -9.90
N LYS A 120 1.22 9.02 -9.99
CA LYS A 120 2.61 9.06 -9.53
C LYS A 120 2.60 9.81 -8.20
N THR A 121 3.11 9.16 -7.17
CA THR A 121 3.11 9.68 -5.80
C THR A 121 4.50 9.64 -5.21
N GLU A 122 4.76 10.49 -4.22
CA GLU A 122 5.99 10.47 -3.43
C GLU A 122 5.64 10.15 -1.97
N ALA A 123 6.45 9.30 -1.34
CA ALA A 123 6.39 9.03 0.09
C ALA A 123 7.81 9.13 0.65
N GLY A 124 8.09 10.18 1.41
CA GLY A 124 9.46 10.53 1.78
C GLY A 124 10.28 10.91 0.54
N SER A 125 11.29 10.12 0.21
CA SER A 125 12.12 10.30 -1.01
C SER A 125 11.84 9.27 -2.11
N SER A 126 10.84 8.41 -1.91
CA SER A 126 10.55 7.29 -2.80
C SER A 126 9.34 7.60 -3.68
N VAL A 127 9.52 7.46 -4.98
CA VAL A 127 8.46 7.61 -5.97
C VAL A 127 7.76 6.28 -6.22
N HIS A 128 6.44 6.30 -6.13
CA HIS A 128 5.58 5.15 -6.36
C HIS A 128 4.59 5.42 -7.49
N ARG A 129 4.10 4.33 -8.10
CA ARG A 129 3.13 4.37 -9.18
C ARG A 129 1.98 3.44 -8.85
N HIS A 130 0.76 3.92 -9.08
CA HIS A 130 -0.47 3.18 -8.90
C HIS A 130 -1.41 3.43 -10.06
N ILE A 131 -2.30 2.50 -10.39
CA ILE A 131 -3.28 2.65 -11.46
C ILE A 131 -4.63 2.06 -11.02
N ILE A 132 -5.71 2.73 -11.41
CA ILE A 132 -7.09 2.27 -11.23
C ILE A 132 -7.85 2.39 -12.55
N LEU A 133 -8.98 1.70 -12.64
CA LEU A 133 -9.95 1.85 -13.72
C LEU A 133 -11.13 2.69 -13.20
N ALA A 134 -11.12 3.98 -13.50
CA ALA A 134 -12.25 4.84 -13.21
C ALA A 134 -13.40 4.49 -14.14
N VAL A 135 -14.61 4.46 -13.61
CA VAL A 135 -15.81 4.12 -14.38
C VAL A 135 -16.83 5.24 -14.28
N ARG A 136 -17.41 5.62 -15.43
CA ARG A 136 -18.54 6.54 -15.52
C ARG A 136 -19.74 5.79 -16.07
N HIS A 137 -20.85 5.84 -15.36
CA HIS A 137 -22.12 5.30 -15.83
C HIS A 137 -22.98 6.41 -16.46
N GLN A 138 -23.95 6.05 -17.30
CA GLN A 138 -24.88 6.98 -17.99
C GLN A 138 -25.56 8.03 -17.08
N ASN A 139 -25.72 7.76 -15.78
CA ASN A 139 -26.24 8.74 -14.81
C ASN A 139 -25.20 9.77 -14.34
N ASN A 140 -24.06 9.90 -15.04
CA ASN A 140 -22.92 10.75 -14.69
C ASN A 140 -22.37 10.50 -13.28
N LYS A 141 -22.56 9.30 -12.75
CA LYS A 141 -21.91 8.89 -11.50
C LYS A 141 -20.59 8.20 -11.79
N TRP A 142 -19.61 8.56 -11.00
CA TRP A 142 -18.24 8.08 -11.07
C TRP A 142 -17.95 7.12 -9.92
N GLY A 143 -17.11 6.15 -10.20
CA GLY A 143 -16.57 5.15 -9.27
C GLY A 143 -15.27 4.58 -9.83
N ALA A 144 -14.75 3.55 -9.19
CA ALA A 144 -13.52 2.92 -9.66
C ALA A 144 -13.41 1.45 -9.27
N LEU A 145 -12.74 0.69 -10.14
CA LEU A 145 -12.29 -0.68 -9.92
C LEU A 145 -10.76 -0.71 -9.91
N GLY A 146 -10.19 -1.64 -9.18
CA GLY A 146 -8.75 -1.86 -9.19
C GLY A 146 -8.30 -2.71 -8.03
N LEU A 147 -6.99 -2.89 -7.90
CA LEU A 147 -6.40 -3.61 -6.77
C LEU A 147 -5.25 -2.81 -6.20
N SER A 148 -5.15 -2.76 -4.88
CA SER A 148 -4.12 -2.02 -4.16
C SER A 148 -3.82 -2.72 -2.85
N ARG A 149 -2.62 -2.48 -2.32
CA ARG A 149 -2.21 -2.93 -0.98
C ARG A 149 -2.96 -2.20 0.14
N SER A 150 -3.62 -1.09 -0.19
CA SER A 150 -4.48 -0.34 0.73
C SER A 150 -5.90 -0.34 0.19
N GLU A 151 -6.85 -0.76 1.04
CA GLU A 151 -8.27 -0.83 0.67
C GLU A 151 -8.82 0.53 0.23
N LYS A 152 -8.28 1.62 0.80
CA LYS A 152 -8.67 2.99 0.46
C LYS A 152 -8.29 3.41 -0.96
N LEU A 153 -7.33 2.72 -1.57
CA LEU A 153 -6.71 3.05 -2.86
C LEU A 153 -7.12 2.09 -3.99
N MET A 154 -8.14 1.25 -3.78
CA MET A 154 -8.69 0.35 -4.81
C MET A 154 -10.12 0.75 -5.19
N TYR A 155 -11.12 0.00 -4.76
CA TYR A 155 -12.53 0.21 -5.11
C TYR A 155 -13.10 1.52 -4.59
N LYS A 156 -13.91 2.17 -5.42
CA LYS A 156 -14.76 3.29 -5.03
C LYS A 156 -16.15 3.08 -5.61
N GLU A 157 -17.16 3.11 -4.74
CA GLU A 157 -18.56 2.96 -5.17
C GLU A 157 -18.95 4.07 -6.17
N LEU A 158 -19.87 3.74 -7.07
CA LEU A 158 -20.42 4.63 -8.08
C LEU A 158 -21.32 5.72 -7.46
N ARG A 159 -20.72 6.74 -6.84
CA ARG A 159 -21.41 7.81 -6.10
C ARG A 159 -20.96 9.24 -6.41
N PHE A 160 -19.75 9.42 -6.94
CA PHE A 160 -19.15 10.73 -7.18
C PHE A 160 -19.82 11.42 -8.37
N ASN A 161 -19.98 12.74 -8.34
CA ASN A 161 -20.67 13.51 -9.37
C ASN A 161 -19.76 13.89 -10.55
N SER A 162 -18.46 13.86 -10.33
CA SER A 162 -17.45 14.28 -11.29
C SER A 162 -16.19 13.41 -11.18
N MET A 163 -15.35 13.45 -12.22
CA MET A 163 -14.07 12.74 -12.19
C MET A 163 -13.12 13.43 -11.21
N SER A 164 -13.19 14.75 -11.10
CA SER A 164 -12.44 15.53 -10.12
C SER A 164 -12.77 15.10 -8.68
N GLU A 165 -14.03 14.94 -8.31
CA GLU A 165 -14.44 14.46 -6.96
C GLU A 165 -13.86 13.06 -6.66
N LEU A 166 -13.92 12.15 -7.63
CA LEU A 166 -13.33 10.81 -7.50
C LEU A 166 -11.81 10.87 -7.29
N VAL A 167 -11.11 11.67 -8.10
CA VAL A 167 -9.65 11.83 -8.00
C VAL A 167 -9.25 12.51 -6.69
N GLN A 168 -10.00 13.52 -6.23
CA GLN A 168 -9.76 14.19 -4.95
C GLN A 168 -9.83 13.22 -3.78
N GLU A 169 -10.80 12.30 -3.82
CA GLU A 169 -10.93 11.24 -2.82
C GLU A 169 -9.69 10.32 -2.81
N TYR A 170 -9.14 9.97 -3.97
CA TYR A 170 -7.88 9.23 -4.02
C TYR A 170 -6.70 10.02 -3.46
N CYS A 171 -6.59 11.32 -3.76
CA CYS A 171 -5.56 12.18 -3.19
C CYS A 171 -5.60 12.16 -1.66
N ARG A 172 -6.78 12.35 -1.05
CA ARG A 172 -6.97 12.22 0.41
C ARG A 172 -6.61 10.84 0.95
N CYS A 173 -6.95 9.78 0.20
CA CYS A 173 -6.60 8.41 0.59
C CYS A 173 -5.08 8.17 0.55
N PHE A 174 -4.37 8.72 -0.43
CA PHE A 174 -2.91 8.68 -0.51
C PHE A 174 -2.27 9.44 0.65
N GLU A 175 -2.76 10.63 0.97
CA GLU A 175 -2.29 11.42 2.12
C GLU A 175 -2.45 10.62 3.42
N SER A 176 -3.56 9.90 3.60
CA SER A 176 -3.80 9.06 4.77
C SER A 176 -2.85 7.87 4.93
N VAL A 177 -2.05 7.55 3.90
CA VAL A 177 -0.99 6.53 3.95
C VAL A 177 0.39 7.15 3.73
N CYS A 178 0.56 8.45 4.00
CA CYS A 178 1.81 9.20 3.90
C CYS A 178 2.37 9.34 2.47
N HIS A 179 1.50 9.32 1.46
CA HIS A 179 1.84 9.61 0.07
C HIS A 179 1.30 10.98 -0.35
N SER A 180 2.10 11.78 -1.06
CA SER A 180 1.66 12.96 -1.79
C SER A 180 1.53 12.63 -3.28
N VAL A 181 0.43 13.05 -3.93
CA VAL A 181 0.28 12.85 -5.37
C VAL A 181 1.01 13.95 -6.11
N ILE A 182 1.98 13.58 -6.95
CA ILE A 182 2.81 14.55 -7.71
C ILE A 182 2.35 14.71 -9.16
N LYS A 183 1.93 13.62 -9.81
CA LYS A 183 1.42 13.64 -11.19
C LYS A 183 0.25 12.69 -11.38
N LEU A 184 -0.69 13.11 -12.21
CA LEU A 184 -1.82 12.32 -12.69
C LEU A 184 -1.67 12.06 -14.18
N TYR A 185 -1.95 10.83 -14.61
CA TYR A 185 -2.04 10.45 -16.01
C TYR A 185 -3.41 9.84 -16.26
N ILE A 186 -4.16 10.40 -17.20
CA ILE A 186 -5.50 9.96 -17.56
C ILE A 186 -5.44 9.48 -19.00
N GLY A 187 -5.87 8.26 -19.23
CA GLY A 187 -5.99 7.71 -20.57
C GLY A 187 -7.35 7.93 -21.21
N PHE A 188 -7.45 7.58 -22.49
CA PHE A 188 -8.73 7.54 -23.19
C PHE A 188 -9.59 6.35 -22.71
N PRO A 189 -10.92 6.42 -22.88
CA PRO A 189 -11.80 5.34 -22.46
C PRO A 189 -11.51 4.06 -23.27
N PHE A 190 -11.52 2.92 -22.60
CA PHE A 190 -11.34 1.62 -23.26
C PHE A 190 -12.47 1.35 -24.28
N PRO A 191 -12.18 0.73 -25.43
CA PRO A 191 -13.22 0.27 -26.34
C PRO A 191 -14.03 -0.87 -25.71
N HIS A 192 -15.31 -0.98 -26.08
CA HIS A 192 -16.17 -2.09 -25.64
C HIS A 192 -15.94 -3.36 -26.46
N ASP A 193 -15.50 -3.20 -27.71
CA ASP A 193 -15.13 -4.33 -28.57
C ASP A 193 -13.86 -5.01 -28.08
N ILE A 194 -14.01 -6.21 -27.53
CA ILE A 194 -12.91 -7.05 -27.02
C ILE A 194 -11.96 -7.54 -28.12
N HIS A 195 -12.34 -7.42 -29.39
CA HIS A 195 -11.51 -7.80 -30.53
C HIS A 195 -10.78 -6.60 -31.16
N SER A 196 -10.92 -5.41 -30.58
CA SER A 196 -10.27 -4.20 -31.07
C SER A 196 -8.74 -4.33 -31.10
N SER A 197 -8.17 -4.16 -32.29
CA SER A 197 -6.73 -4.09 -32.52
C SER A 197 -6.13 -2.73 -32.15
N GLU A 198 -6.93 -1.78 -31.66
CA GLU A 198 -6.47 -0.46 -31.28
C GLU A 198 -5.56 -0.50 -30.05
N LYS A 199 -4.50 0.32 -30.08
CA LYS A 199 -3.62 0.52 -28.92
C LYS A 199 -4.34 1.33 -27.85
N VAL A 200 -4.20 0.92 -26.60
CA VAL A 200 -4.76 1.67 -25.47
C VAL A 200 -3.86 2.87 -25.16
N GLU A 201 -4.47 4.04 -25.06
CA GLU A 201 -3.77 5.27 -24.71
C GLU A 201 -3.89 5.55 -23.22
N TRP A 202 -2.84 5.23 -22.48
CA TRP A 202 -2.81 5.30 -21.03
C TRP A 202 -2.58 6.71 -20.45
N ARG A 203 -2.11 7.64 -21.28
CA ARG A 203 -1.58 8.96 -20.88
C ARG A 203 -1.96 10.04 -21.89
N ALA A 204 -3.27 10.19 -22.12
CA ALA A 204 -3.81 11.20 -23.02
C ALA A 204 -3.77 12.60 -22.39
N LEU A 205 -4.01 12.69 -21.08
CA LEU A 205 -3.91 13.91 -20.29
C LEU A 205 -2.95 13.68 -19.11
N ASN A 206 -2.03 14.62 -18.91
CA ASN A 206 -0.96 14.56 -17.91
C ASN A 206 -0.98 15.84 -17.10
N LEU A 207 -1.24 15.75 -15.80
CA LEU A 207 -1.39 16.92 -14.92
C LEU A 207 -0.37 16.86 -13.79
N SER A 208 0.33 17.97 -13.56
CA SER A 208 1.23 18.14 -12.41
C SER A 208 0.42 18.70 -11.23
N MET A 209 0.42 17.97 -10.12
CA MET A 209 -0.32 18.35 -8.90
C MET A 209 0.46 19.35 -8.03
N THR A 210 1.78 19.41 -8.19
CA THR A 210 2.65 20.29 -7.41
C THR A 210 2.71 21.71 -7.99
N GLU A 211 2.59 21.84 -9.30
CA GLU A 211 2.74 23.12 -10.02
C GLU A 211 1.42 23.89 -10.14
N ASN A 212 0.27 23.23 -9.97
CA ASN A 212 -1.03 23.79 -10.32
C ASN A 212 -2.03 23.67 -9.17
N PRO A 213 -2.89 24.67 -8.95
CA PRO A 213 -3.94 24.60 -7.93
C PRO A 213 -5.00 23.55 -8.31
N TRP A 214 -5.62 22.94 -7.30
CA TRP A 214 -6.61 21.88 -7.49
C TRP A 214 -7.83 22.34 -8.32
N THR A 215 -8.23 23.61 -8.24
CA THR A 215 -9.38 24.16 -8.99
C THR A 215 -9.22 24.00 -10.51
N ASP A 216 -8.02 24.26 -11.00
CA ASP A 216 -7.73 24.24 -12.45
C ASP A 216 -7.57 22.80 -12.92
N ILE A 217 -6.92 21.97 -12.10
CA ILE A 217 -6.83 20.52 -12.30
C ILE A 217 -8.23 19.89 -12.37
N ALA A 218 -9.11 20.23 -11.43
CA ALA A 218 -10.47 19.73 -11.39
C ALA A 218 -11.26 20.12 -12.65
N SER A 219 -11.15 21.38 -13.08
CA SER A 219 -11.76 21.86 -14.32
C SER A 219 -11.29 21.05 -15.54
N HIS A 220 -9.98 20.80 -15.64
CA HIS A 220 -9.41 20.03 -16.75
C HIS A 220 -9.79 18.55 -16.73
N LEU A 221 -9.84 17.94 -15.54
CA LEU A 221 -10.35 16.57 -15.39
C LEU A 221 -11.76 16.49 -15.93
N ASP A 222 -12.67 17.32 -15.45
CA ASP A 222 -14.09 17.22 -15.82
C ASP A 222 -14.35 17.59 -17.29
N ALA A 223 -13.63 18.58 -17.83
CA ALA A 223 -13.67 18.90 -19.26
C ALA A 223 -13.16 17.73 -20.12
N PHE A 224 -12.04 17.11 -19.74
CA PHE A 224 -11.50 15.95 -20.45
C PHE A 224 -12.45 14.77 -20.40
N ALA A 225 -13.02 14.46 -19.23
CA ALA A 225 -14.02 13.41 -19.08
C ALA A 225 -15.23 13.59 -20.02
N LYS A 226 -15.66 14.84 -20.25
CA LYS A 226 -16.79 15.12 -21.14
C LYS A 226 -16.45 14.87 -22.61
N GLU A 227 -15.22 15.17 -23.02
CA GLU A 227 -14.83 15.24 -24.43
C GLU A 227 -13.91 14.11 -24.89
N ALA A 228 -13.44 13.26 -23.98
CA ALA A 228 -12.46 12.22 -24.26
C ALA A 228 -12.90 11.29 -25.42
N ALA A 229 -14.19 10.95 -25.50
CA ALA A 229 -14.71 10.12 -26.58
C ALA A 229 -14.65 10.81 -27.95
N ASP A 230 -14.94 12.11 -28.01
CA ASP A 230 -14.89 12.92 -29.22
C ASP A 230 -13.44 13.15 -29.66
N ILE A 231 -12.55 13.46 -28.72
CA ILE A 231 -11.12 13.63 -28.95
C ILE A 231 -10.52 12.33 -29.48
N LEU A 232 -10.85 11.18 -28.87
CA LEU A 232 -10.42 9.87 -29.33
C LEU A 232 -10.94 9.56 -30.73
N SER A 233 -12.20 9.87 -31.03
CA SER A 233 -12.80 9.65 -32.34
C SER A 233 -12.13 10.51 -33.43
N PHE A 234 -11.84 11.77 -33.14
CA PHE A 234 -11.06 12.64 -34.02
C PHE A 234 -9.67 12.06 -34.27
N LYS A 235 -8.98 11.64 -33.21
CA LYS A 235 -7.64 11.06 -33.31
C LYS A 235 -7.63 9.79 -34.13
N ARG A 236 -8.64 8.91 -34.00
CA ARG A 236 -8.80 7.73 -34.84
C ARG A 236 -8.96 8.09 -36.32
N ALA A 237 -9.72 9.13 -36.63
CA ALA A 237 -9.98 9.56 -38.00
C ALA A 237 -8.79 10.28 -38.65
N LYS A 238 -7.98 11.02 -37.89
CA LYS A 238 -6.92 11.90 -38.40
C LYS A 238 -5.49 11.46 -38.05
N GLY A 239 -5.33 10.50 -37.14
CA GLY A 239 -4.04 10.04 -36.62
C GLY A 239 -3.39 10.98 -35.59
N THR A 240 -3.91 12.19 -35.41
CA THR A 240 -3.37 13.22 -34.51
C THR A 240 -4.44 13.76 -33.57
N LEU A 241 -4.02 14.32 -32.44
CA LEU A 241 -4.93 15.05 -31.56
C LEU A 241 -5.49 16.30 -32.27
N PRO A 242 -6.69 16.79 -31.88
CA PRO A 242 -7.22 18.05 -32.36
C PRO A 242 -6.24 19.20 -32.09
N SER A 243 -6.09 20.15 -33.02
CA SER A 243 -5.23 21.33 -32.83
C SER A 243 -5.64 22.18 -31.62
N SER A 244 -6.93 22.18 -31.27
CA SER A 244 -7.47 22.86 -30.10
C SER A 244 -7.17 22.17 -28.77
N PHE A 245 -6.59 20.96 -28.77
CA PHE A 245 -6.35 20.19 -27.55
C PHE A 245 -5.43 20.94 -26.58
N LEU A 246 -4.27 21.42 -27.07
CA LEU A 246 -3.30 22.13 -26.22
C LEU A 246 -3.83 23.47 -25.72
N SER A 247 -4.60 24.19 -26.54
CA SER A 247 -5.25 25.43 -26.10
C SER A 247 -6.32 25.21 -25.03
N LYS A 248 -6.97 24.04 -25.05
CA LYS A 248 -8.05 23.69 -24.12
C LYS A 248 -7.55 23.06 -22.83
N PHE A 249 -6.42 22.35 -22.88
CA PHE A 249 -5.79 21.72 -21.74
C PHE A 249 -4.38 22.29 -21.53
N PRO A 250 -4.23 23.59 -21.18
CA PRO A 250 -2.91 24.22 -21.04
C PRO A 250 -2.04 23.62 -19.93
N LEU A 251 -2.64 22.94 -18.94
CA LEU A 251 -1.91 22.23 -17.88
C LEU A 251 -1.37 20.87 -18.32
N HIS A 252 -1.65 20.45 -19.55
CA HIS A 252 -1.11 19.22 -20.10
C HIS A 252 0.41 19.34 -20.23
N THR A 253 1.12 18.50 -19.49
CA THR A 253 2.58 18.35 -19.66
C THR A 253 2.86 17.15 -20.57
N PRO A 254 3.22 17.36 -21.85
CA PRO A 254 3.63 16.26 -22.71
C PRO A 254 4.82 15.55 -22.08
N GLU A 255 4.86 14.22 -22.19
CA GLU A 255 6.01 13.47 -21.70
C GLU A 255 7.21 13.86 -22.56
N ALA A 256 8.31 14.31 -21.94
CA ALA A 256 9.56 14.46 -22.65
C ALA A 256 9.88 13.09 -23.26
N GLU A 257 9.89 13.00 -24.60
CA GLU A 257 10.26 11.75 -25.26
C GLU A 257 11.63 11.33 -24.70
N HIS A 258 11.72 10.11 -24.20
CA HIS A 258 13.02 9.53 -23.86
C HIS A 258 13.78 9.39 -25.17
N GLY A 259 14.61 10.39 -25.44
CA GLY A 259 15.48 10.46 -26.59
C GLY A 259 16.24 9.16 -26.75
N LYS A 260 16.31 8.71 -28.00
CA LYS A 260 17.11 7.58 -28.48
C LYS A 260 18.54 7.66 -27.91
N LYS A 261 19.05 6.49 -27.51
CA LYS A 261 20.45 6.11 -27.14
C LYS A 261 20.84 6.23 -25.66
N SER A 262 20.99 5.07 -24.98
CA SER A 262 22.27 4.45 -24.51
C SER A 262 21.99 3.43 -23.37
N PRO A 263 22.91 2.50 -23.04
CA PRO A 263 22.75 1.09 -23.35
C PRO A 263 22.36 0.23 -22.14
N GLU A 264 21.94 -0.98 -22.48
CA GLU A 264 21.62 -2.09 -21.60
C GLU A 264 22.66 -2.35 -20.51
N LYS A 265 22.18 -2.59 -19.28
CA LYS A 265 22.76 -3.55 -18.34
C LYS A 265 21.68 -4.05 -17.38
N ARG A 266 20.75 -4.85 -17.90
CA ARG A 266 20.03 -5.84 -17.10
C ARG A 266 20.62 -7.19 -17.46
N LYS A 267 21.56 -7.67 -16.65
CA LYS A 267 22.08 -9.04 -16.72
C LYS A 267 20.90 -10.00 -16.53
N GLN A 268 20.52 -10.69 -17.61
CA GLN A 268 19.78 -11.94 -17.53
C GLN A 268 20.76 -13.07 -17.23
N LEU A 269 20.35 -13.95 -16.32
CA LEU A 269 20.99 -15.24 -16.08
C LEU A 269 20.64 -16.16 -17.26
N SER A 270 21.64 -16.59 -18.03
CA SER A 270 21.55 -17.76 -18.89
C SER A 270 22.82 -18.59 -18.71
N ALA A 271 22.64 -19.81 -18.22
CA ALA A 271 23.67 -20.84 -18.23
C ALA A 271 23.77 -21.42 -19.65
N ASN A 272 24.94 -21.32 -20.27
CA ASN A 272 25.72 -22.45 -20.79
C ASN A 272 26.76 -21.99 -21.83
N SER A 273 27.88 -22.70 -21.76
CA SER A 273 28.97 -22.83 -22.72
C SER A 273 30.27 -22.09 -22.41
N LEU A 274 31.21 -22.93 -22.00
CA LEU A 274 32.65 -22.80 -21.95
C LEU A 274 33.23 -22.28 -23.27
N ASP A 275 34.13 -21.30 -23.21
CA ASP A 275 35.54 -21.41 -23.64
C ASP A 275 36.26 -20.04 -23.57
N PHE A 276 37.51 -20.07 -23.09
CA PHE A 276 38.48 -18.97 -22.90
C PHE A 276 39.60 -19.09 -24.00
N PRO A 277 40.61 -18.19 -24.11
CA PRO A 277 40.67 -16.78 -24.55
C PRO A 277 41.88 -16.58 -25.53
N PRO A 278 42.79 -15.57 -25.46
CA PRO A 278 42.74 -14.10 -25.38
C PRO A 278 43.45 -13.43 -26.60
N VAL A 279 43.69 -12.09 -26.61
CA VAL A 279 45.02 -11.40 -26.57
C VAL A 279 44.96 -9.98 -27.21
N MET A 280 45.70 -9.04 -26.60
CA MET A 280 46.35 -7.81 -27.13
C MET A 280 45.49 -6.54 -27.22
N LEU A 281 45.96 -5.32 -26.94
CA LEU A 281 47.07 -4.68 -26.18
C LEU A 281 46.94 -3.17 -26.55
N CYS A 282 47.48 -2.28 -25.72
CA CYS A 282 47.91 -0.90 -26.04
C CYS A 282 46.80 0.18 -26.21
N ASP A 283 46.92 1.43 -25.74
CA ASP A 283 47.98 2.15 -25.02
C ASP A 283 47.36 3.35 -24.27
N GLU A 284 48.14 3.85 -23.33
CA GLU A 284 48.00 5.05 -22.50
C GLU A 284 48.12 6.35 -23.33
N ASP A 285 47.52 7.47 -22.91
CA ASP A 285 48.28 8.65 -22.42
C ASP A 285 47.38 9.79 -21.91
N GLU A 286 47.92 10.50 -20.93
CA GLU A 286 47.40 11.63 -20.16
C GLU A 286 47.22 12.95 -20.94
N THR A 287 46.34 13.82 -20.43
CA THR A 287 46.69 15.24 -20.21
C THR A 287 45.71 15.92 -19.25
N ALA A 288 46.25 16.53 -18.21
CA ALA A 288 45.55 17.20 -17.11
C ALA A 288 45.49 18.73 -17.27
N SER A 289 44.49 19.36 -16.62
CA SER A 289 44.47 20.68 -15.90
C SER A 289 43.15 21.48 -16.12
N PRO A 290 42.77 22.46 -15.28
CA PRO A 290 42.37 22.41 -13.86
C PRO A 290 40.95 23.09 -13.63
N PRO A 291 40.43 23.28 -12.39
CA PRO A 291 38.99 23.43 -12.09
C PRO A 291 38.49 24.89 -11.97
N PRO A 292 37.18 25.11 -11.75
CA PRO A 292 36.82 26.14 -10.77
C PRO A 292 35.68 25.78 -9.78
N ALA A 293 35.98 26.13 -8.52
CA ALA A 293 35.11 26.71 -7.48
C ALA A 293 33.81 26.00 -7.08
N ALA A 294 33.89 25.30 -5.94
CA ALA A 294 32.76 24.91 -5.12
C ALA A 294 32.10 26.14 -4.47
N ILE A 295 30.78 26.25 -4.62
CA ILE A 295 29.92 27.15 -3.85
C ILE A 295 29.46 26.39 -2.61
N THR A 296 29.88 26.88 -1.44
CA THR A 296 29.45 26.43 -0.12
C THR A 296 28.00 26.87 0.15
N PRO A 297 27.07 26.00 0.58
CA PRO A 297 25.87 26.44 1.26
C PRO A 297 26.10 26.45 2.79
N SER A 298 25.91 27.63 3.37
CA SER A 298 25.80 27.85 4.82
C SER A 298 24.46 27.31 5.37
N PRO A 299 24.35 27.07 6.69
CA PRO A 299 23.40 26.12 7.26
C PRO A 299 22.04 26.77 7.56
N GLU A 300 20.97 26.20 7.03
CA GLU A 300 19.60 26.56 7.42
C GLU A 300 19.04 25.54 8.42
N LYS A 301 18.77 26.06 9.63
CA LYS A 301 17.90 25.62 10.73
C LYS A 301 17.39 24.17 10.71
N ASP A 302 17.96 23.43 11.66
CA ASP A 302 17.63 22.07 12.10
C ASP A 302 16.29 22.02 12.84
N ASP A 303 15.18 21.81 12.11
CA ASP A 303 14.01 21.13 12.66
C ASP A 303 14.30 19.63 12.59
N THR A 304 14.63 19.04 13.74
CA THR A 304 15.01 17.63 13.91
C THR A 304 13.96 16.67 13.32
N LYS A 305 14.11 16.35 12.02
CA LYS A 305 13.28 15.35 11.35
C LYS A 305 13.51 14.00 12.00
N LYS A 306 12.48 13.46 12.66
CA LYS A 306 12.48 12.11 13.22
C LYS A 306 12.95 11.11 12.15
N PRO A 307 14.02 10.32 12.39
CA PRO A 307 14.63 9.48 11.37
C PRO A 307 13.69 8.36 10.90
N ILE A 308 12.87 7.85 11.82
CA ILE A 308 11.81 6.88 11.56
C ILE A 308 10.45 7.55 11.74
N LEU A 309 9.63 7.52 10.68
CA LEU A 309 8.22 7.92 10.71
C LEU A 309 7.35 6.70 11.04
N VAL A 310 6.39 6.88 11.94
CA VAL A 310 5.45 5.83 12.38
C VAL A 310 4.04 6.22 11.93
N ALA A 311 3.34 5.33 11.25
CA ALA A 311 1.94 5.51 10.85
C ALA A 311 1.11 4.26 11.16
N PRO A 312 -0.15 4.38 11.61
CA PRO A 312 -0.90 5.62 11.87
C PRO A 312 -0.39 6.38 13.11
N ASP A 313 -0.89 7.60 13.34
CA ASP A 313 -0.51 8.44 14.52
C ASP A 313 -1.12 7.93 15.84
N GLN A 314 -2.15 7.08 15.77
CA GLN A 314 -2.79 6.43 16.90
C GLN A 314 -3.42 5.10 16.45
N LEU A 315 -3.37 4.09 17.32
CA LEU A 315 -4.07 2.82 17.11
C LEU A 315 -5.43 2.82 17.83
N VAL A 316 -6.49 2.37 17.16
CA VAL A 316 -7.83 2.24 17.75
C VAL A 316 -8.31 0.80 17.61
N PHE A 317 -8.46 0.12 18.73
CA PHE A 317 -8.96 -1.25 18.81
C PHE A 317 -10.40 -1.22 19.31
N LYS A 318 -11.36 -1.72 18.52
CA LYS A 318 -12.76 -1.89 18.96
C LYS A 318 -12.94 -3.26 19.60
N ARG A 319 -13.31 -3.30 20.88
CA ARG A 319 -13.71 -4.54 21.56
C ARG A 319 -15.07 -4.95 21.01
N ALA A 320 -15.15 -6.05 20.28
CA ALA A 320 -16.43 -6.57 19.83
C ALA A 320 -17.19 -7.13 21.05
N VAL A 321 -18.40 -6.64 21.28
CA VAL A 321 -19.32 -7.20 22.28
C VAL A 321 -19.68 -8.64 21.86
N ALA A 322 -19.25 -9.60 22.68
CA ALA A 322 -19.63 -11.02 22.74
C ALA A 322 -19.72 -11.82 21.40
N ASN A 323 -18.90 -12.87 21.30
CA ASN A 323 -18.91 -13.98 20.31
C ASN A 323 -18.07 -13.89 19.02
N GLN A 324 -16.99 -13.11 18.95
CA GLN A 324 -15.98 -13.29 17.88
C GLN A 324 -14.56 -13.42 18.42
N ALA A 325 -13.95 -14.59 18.19
CA ALA A 325 -12.64 -15.00 18.68
C ALA A 325 -11.44 -14.41 17.92
N HIS A 326 -11.60 -13.39 17.06
CA HIS A 326 -10.49 -12.85 16.28
C HIS A 326 -10.60 -11.33 16.10
N MET A 327 -9.88 -10.56 16.92
CA MET A 327 -9.50 -9.20 16.51
C MET A 327 -8.45 -9.31 15.40
N LEU A 328 -8.70 -8.67 14.25
CA LEU A 328 -7.74 -8.62 13.14
C LEU A 328 -6.50 -7.83 13.57
N PRO A 329 -5.27 -8.27 13.21
CA PRO A 329 -4.06 -7.50 13.45
C PRO A 329 -4.14 -6.12 12.77
N THR A 330 -3.69 -5.08 13.46
CA THR A 330 -3.56 -3.73 12.93
C THR A 330 -2.13 -3.50 12.48
N ASN A 331 -1.94 -2.95 11.28
CA ASN A 331 -0.63 -2.69 10.69
C ASN A 331 -0.09 -1.32 11.10
N ILE A 332 1.18 -1.30 11.51
CA ILE A 332 1.99 -0.13 11.78
C ILE A 332 3.07 -0.07 10.72
N PHE A 333 3.17 1.06 10.03
CA PHE A 333 4.17 1.33 9.02
C PHE A 333 5.32 2.11 9.66
N LEU A 334 6.53 1.55 9.58
CA LEU A 334 7.75 2.22 10.01
C LEU A 334 8.57 2.57 8.78
N GLN A 335 8.69 3.86 8.50
CA GLN A 335 9.43 4.37 7.35
C GLN A 335 10.73 5.02 7.80
N ASN A 336 11.85 4.49 7.31
CA ASN A 336 13.14 5.12 7.48
C ASN A 336 13.33 6.20 6.43
N THR A 337 13.48 7.46 6.86
CA THR A 337 13.69 8.60 5.96
C THR A 337 15.17 8.88 5.69
N THR A 338 16.07 8.20 6.40
CA THR A 338 17.51 8.43 6.35
C THR A 338 18.22 7.49 5.37
N THR A 339 19.49 7.78 5.10
CA THR A 339 20.39 6.96 4.27
C THR A 339 21.10 5.84 5.03
N SER A 340 20.91 5.73 6.35
CA SER A 340 21.47 4.66 7.17
C SER A 340 20.40 3.61 7.48
N ALA A 341 20.80 2.36 7.68
CA ALA A 341 19.86 1.32 8.11
C ALA A 341 19.61 1.44 9.63
N PHE A 342 18.45 0.98 10.10
CA PHE A 342 18.08 0.99 11.51
C PHE A 342 17.66 -0.41 11.98
N SER A 343 17.96 -0.70 13.24
CA SER A 343 17.38 -1.81 14.02
C SER A 343 16.35 -1.21 14.98
N ILE A 344 15.13 -1.74 15.00
CA ILE A 344 14.02 -1.18 15.77
C ILE A 344 13.52 -2.23 16.74
N GLU A 345 13.64 -1.96 18.04
CA GLU A 345 13.04 -2.74 19.10
C GLU A 345 11.65 -2.21 19.42
N VAL A 346 10.67 -3.11 19.50
CA VAL A 346 9.29 -2.76 19.84
C VAL A 346 8.99 -3.24 21.25
N GLU A 347 8.55 -2.31 22.10
CA GLU A 347 8.15 -2.57 23.48
C GLU A 347 6.71 -2.16 23.70
N ASP A 348 5.92 -3.03 24.34
CA ASP A 348 4.58 -2.72 24.83
C ASP A 348 4.60 -2.67 26.36
N PRO A 349 4.74 -1.48 26.97
CA PRO A 349 4.69 -1.32 28.42
C PRO A 349 3.35 -1.74 29.03
N SER A 350 2.27 -1.72 28.24
CA SER A 350 0.92 -2.05 28.71
C SER A 350 0.69 -3.54 28.89
N GLY A 351 1.45 -4.37 28.17
CA GLY A 351 1.26 -5.81 28.07
C GLY A 351 -0.01 -6.26 27.34
N GLN A 352 -0.86 -5.35 26.87
CA GLN A 352 -2.16 -5.62 26.24
C GLN A 352 -2.06 -5.97 24.75
N LEU A 353 -0.93 -5.67 24.11
CA LEU A 353 -0.69 -5.90 22.70
C LEU A 353 0.32 -7.04 22.48
N GLU A 354 0.19 -7.71 21.35
CA GLU A 354 1.09 -8.74 20.87
C GLU A 354 1.53 -8.40 19.43
N VAL A 355 2.83 -8.36 19.20
CA VAL A 355 3.40 -8.19 17.87
C VAL A 355 3.31 -9.52 17.12
N VAL A 356 2.55 -9.54 16.02
CA VAL A 356 2.26 -10.74 15.22
C VAL A 356 3.32 -10.95 14.12
N THR A 357 4.04 -9.90 13.73
CA THR A 357 5.11 -9.99 12.74
C THR A 357 6.36 -10.65 13.32
N LYS A 358 6.95 -11.61 12.58
CA LYS A 358 8.21 -12.26 12.98
C LYS A 358 9.35 -11.25 13.08
N ALA A 359 9.95 -11.16 14.26
CA ALA A 359 11.19 -10.42 14.50
C ALA A 359 12.38 -11.07 13.79
N THR A 360 13.41 -10.30 13.48
CA THR A 360 14.68 -10.82 12.94
C THR A 360 15.49 -11.40 14.09
N ALA A 361 16.00 -12.63 13.96
CA ALA A 361 16.88 -13.20 14.97
C ALA A 361 18.17 -12.37 15.08
N PRO A 362 18.72 -12.15 16.29
CA PRO A 362 19.98 -11.45 16.45
C PRO A 362 21.10 -12.20 15.69
N PRO A 363 22.06 -11.48 15.08
CA PRO A 363 23.21 -12.14 14.46
C PRO A 363 23.96 -12.97 15.50
N ALA A 364 24.22 -14.23 15.18
CA ALA A 364 24.95 -15.15 16.04
C ALA A 364 26.30 -14.54 16.41
N LYS A 365 26.49 -14.21 17.70
CA LYS A 365 27.83 -13.92 18.22
C LYS A 365 28.65 -15.20 18.12
N SER A 366 29.87 -15.06 17.60
CA SER A 366 30.89 -16.10 17.50
C SER A 366 31.08 -16.82 18.84
N GLN A 367 31.28 -18.14 18.75
CA GLN A 367 31.44 -19.07 19.87
C GLN A 367 32.58 -18.66 20.80
N GLN A 368 32.25 -18.13 21.98
CA GLN A 368 32.94 -18.35 23.26
C GLN A 368 32.12 -17.69 24.38
N GLU A 369 32.07 -18.35 25.54
CA GLU A 369 31.31 -18.03 26.78
C GLU A 369 29.85 -18.47 26.85
N GLU A 370 29.67 -19.80 26.95
CA GLU A 370 28.64 -20.37 27.82
C GLU A 370 28.99 -20.06 29.29
N THR A 371 28.26 -19.15 29.93
CA THR A 371 27.67 -19.33 31.29
C THR A 371 27.06 -18.02 31.79
N ALA A 372 25.77 -17.80 31.53
CA ALA A 372 24.86 -17.09 32.43
C ALA A 372 23.42 -17.19 31.87
N LYS A 373 22.56 -17.97 32.53
CA LYS A 373 21.11 -17.93 32.32
C LYS A 373 20.60 -16.57 32.79
N SER A 374 20.19 -15.70 31.87
CA SER A 374 19.34 -14.54 32.18
C SER A 374 17.95 -14.77 31.57
N ASP A 375 16.95 -15.01 32.41
CA ASP A 375 15.52 -15.09 32.06
C ASP A 375 14.95 -13.69 31.75
N ALA A 376 15.49 -13.01 30.72
CA ALA A 376 14.94 -11.75 30.23
C ALA A 376 14.05 -12.01 28.99
N PRO A 377 12.84 -11.44 28.90
CA PRO A 377 11.99 -11.60 27.72
C PRO A 377 12.66 -10.98 26.49
N VAL A 378 12.85 -11.79 25.44
CA VAL A 378 13.43 -11.36 24.15
C VAL A 378 12.50 -10.33 23.50
N LYS A 379 12.93 -9.06 23.42
CA LYS A 379 12.17 -8.00 22.77
C LYS A 379 12.15 -8.21 21.24
N PRO A 380 11.01 -8.02 20.55
CA PRO A 380 10.97 -8.17 19.10
C PRO A 380 11.73 -7.04 18.40
N THR A 381 12.74 -7.42 17.61
CA THR A 381 13.60 -6.50 16.86
C THR A 381 13.40 -6.63 15.35
N PHE A 382 13.34 -5.50 14.65
CA PHE A 382 13.12 -5.42 13.20
C PHE A 382 14.19 -4.59 12.52
N ARG A 383 14.62 -4.98 11.32
CA ARG A 383 15.58 -4.21 10.53
C ARG A 383 14.88 -3.43 9.43
N VAL A 384 15.16 -2.12 9.35
CA VAL A 384 14.71 -1.25 8.25
C VAL A 384 15.92 -0.80 7.45
N SER A 385 15.93 -1.07 6.15
CA SER A 385 16.99 -0.60 5.26
C SER A 385 16.99 0.93 5.14
N ALA A 386 18.11 1.48 4.66
CA ALA A 386 18.19 2.89 4.28
C ALA A 386 17.07 3.25 3.30
N ARG A 387 16.32 4.32 3.59
CA ARG A 387 15.13 4.76 2.83
C ARG A 387 14.04 3.67 2.65
N GLY A 388 14.09 2.63 3.48
CA GLY A 388 13.18 1.49 3.46
C GLY A 388 11.93 1.70 4.30
N MET A 389 10.97 0.80 4.13
CA MET A 389 9.76 0.74 4.94
C MET A 389 9.54 -0.71 5.39
N ILE A 390 9.09 -0.88 6.63
CA ILE A 390 8.60 -2.17 7.13
C ILE A 390 7.19 -2.03 7.70
N VAL A 391 6.48 -3.15 7.75
CA VAL A 391 5.14 -3.23 8.33
C VAL A 391 5.18 -4.18 9.53
N ILE A 392 4.71 -3.69 10.67
CA ILE A 392 4.58 -4.45 11.91
C ILE A 392 3.09 -4.61 12.22
N ALA A 393 2.61 -5.82 12.29
CA ALA A 393 1.24 -6.15 12.66
C ALA A 393 1.16 -6.36 14.19
N VAL A 394 0.21 -5.70 14.84
CA VAL A 394 -0.05 -5.82 16.27
C VAL A 394 -1.51 -6.21 16.53
N ARG A 395 -1.76 -7.03 17.55
CA ARG A 395 -3.12 -7.43 17.96
C ARG A 395 -3.31 -7.26 19.47
N CYS A 396 -4.55 -7.08 19.92
CA CYS A 396 -4.88 -7.09 21.34
C CYS A 396 -4.87 -8.54 21.88
N LYS A 397 -4.23 -8.77 23.03
CA LYS A 397 -4.29 -10.05 23.74
C LYS A 397 -5.70 -10.27 24.30
N GLN A 398 -6.16 -11.53 24.29
CA GLN A 398 -7.39 -11.91 24.98
C GLN A 398 -7.13 -11.97 26.50
N PRO A 399 -8.10 -11.61 27.36
CA PRO A 399 -7.96 -11.85 28.79
C PRO A 399 -7.88 -13.37 29.02
N THR A 400 -6.77 -13.85 29.57
CA THR A 400 -6.65 -15.23 30.00
C THR A 400 -7.49 -15.41 31.26
N GLU A 401 -8.61 -16.13 31.17
CA GLU A 401 -9.35 -16.55 32.36
C GLU A 401 -8.51 -17.57 33.14
N THR A 402 -8.08 -17.20 34.34
CA THR A 402 -7.45 -18.12 35.30
C THR A 402 -8.50 -19.12 35.78
N PRO A 403 -8.25 -20.44 35.78
CA PRO A 403 -9.24 -21.41 36.22
C PRO A 403 -9.40 -21.32 37.74
N ALA A 404 -10.53 -20.76 38.18
CA ALA A 404 -10.95 -20.82 39.57
C ALA A 404 -11.70 -22.13 39.85
N THR A 405 -11.25 -22.77 40.92
CA THR A 405 -11.64 -24.04 41.52
C THR A 405 -13.15 -24.15 41.79
N ALA A 406 -13.65 -25.38 41.65
CA ALA A 406 -15.04 -25.80 41.88
C ALA A 406 -15.59 -25.48 43.29
N CYS A 407 -16.88 -25.13 43.37
CA CYS A 407 -17.81 -25.67 44.37
C CYS A 407 -19.29 -25.48 43.98
N SER A 408 -19.96 -26.63 43.85
CA SER A 408 -21.38 -27.04 43.95
C SER A 408 -22.55 -26.05 44.12
N ASP A 409 -23.62 -26.38 43.36
CA ASP A 409 -25.06 -26.47 43.73
C ASP A 409 -25.84 -25.18 44.08
N SER A 410 -27.12 -25.01 43.76
CA SER A 410 -28.10 -25.71 42.92
C SER A 410 -29.31 -24.78 42.76
N SER A 411 -30.04 -24.96 41.64
CA SER A 411 -31.46 -24.66 41.40
C SER A 411 -32.24 -23.68 42.32
N ALA A 412 -32.89 -22.69 41.73
CA ALA A 412 -34.35 -22.72 41.51
C ALA A 412 -34.87 -21.44 40.86
N GLN A 413 -35.89 -21.65 40.02
CA GLN A 413 -36.71 -20.68 39.32
C GLN A 413 -37.37 -19.66 40.25
N SER A 414 -37.69 -18.47 39.73
CA SER A 414 -39.08 -18.00 39.57
C SER A 414 -39.24 -16.47 39.70
N THR A 415 -40.20 -16.01 38.89
CA THR A 415 -41.10 -14.86 39.05
C THR A 415 -40.69 -13.43 38.69
N GLN A 416 -41.44 -12.95 37.69
CA GLN A 416 -41.81 -11.57 37.37
C GLN A 416 -42.26 -10.74 38.58
N ARG A 417 -41.94 -9.43 38.55
CA ARG A 417 -42.87 -8.27 38.77
C ARG A 417 -42.07 -6.98 38.53
N LYS A 418 -42.35 -6.19 37.49
CA LYS A 418 -43.35 -5.10 37.42
C LYS A 418 -43.34 -4.18 38.65
N THR A 419 -42.84 -2.95 38.50
CA THR A 419 -43.56 -1.65 38.64
C THR A 419 -42.54 -0.50 38.44
N THR A 420 -42.62 0.34 37.40
CA THR A 420 -43.42 1.59 37.24
C THR A 420 -43.22 2.66 38.32
N GLY A 421 -42.99 3.91 37.88
CA GLY A 421 -43.07 5.16 38.65
C GLY A 421 -41.72 5.90 38.69
N GLU A 422 -41.34 6.72 37.71
CA GLU A 422 -41.89 8.02 37.31
C GLU A 422 -41.67 9.18 38.31
N LEU A 423 -40.89 10.17 37.84
CA LEU A 423 -40.93 11.62 38.08
C LEU A 423 -40.56 12.25 39.45
N LYS A 424 -39.43 12.98 39.47
CA LYS A 424 -39.32 14.48 39.54
C LYS A 424 -37.92 14.87 40.04
N ARG A 425 -37.08 15.51 39.20
CA ARG A 425 -36.92 16.97 39.05
C ARG A 425 -36.57 17.66 40.38
N THR A 426 -35.32 18.07 40.60
CA THR A 426 -34.90 19.50 40.66
C THR A 426 -33.43 19.73 41.04
N LYS A 427 -32.87 20.74 40.35
CA LYS A 427 -31.91 21.76 40.81
C LYS A 427 -30.43 21.43 41.06
N THR A 428 -29.64 21.99 40.16
CA THR A 428 -28.27 22.51 40.30
C THR A 428 -28.08 23.38 41.56
N PRO A 429 -26.83 23.48 42.06
CA PRO A 429 -26.24 24.81 42.12
C PRO A 429 -24.79 24.89 41.58
N ARG A 430 -24.40 26.14 41.39
CA ARG A 430 -23.20 26.70 40.76
C ARG A 430 -21.87 26.36 41.47
N GLY A 431 -20.80 26.33 40.67
CA GLY A 431 -19.67 27.23 40.82
C GLY A 431 -18.47 26.72 41.62
N GLY A 432 -17.33 26.56 40.94
CA GLY A 432 -16.03 26.33 41.59
C GLY A 432 -14.92 26.21 40.56
N THR A 433 -14.32 27.34 40.20
CA THR A 433 -13.10 27.44 39.41
C THR A 433 -11.92 26.93 40.24
N GLN A 434 -11.20 25.90 39.77
CA GLN A 434 -9.83 25.62 40.19
C GLN A 434 -8.98 25.27 38.98
N LYS A 435 -8.03 26.17 38.67
CA LYS A 435 -6.79 25.86 37.96
C LYS A 435 -6.06 24.80 38.78
N ALA A 436 -5.87 23.61 38.21
CA ALA A 436 -4.99 22.59 38.77
C ALA A 436 -3.97 22.21 37.70
N ALA A 437 -2.72 22.12 38.14
CA ALA A 437 -1.52 21.93 37.37
C ALA A 437 -1.56 20.68 36.49
N GLU A 438 -0.94 20.82 35.32
CA GLU A 438 -0.59 19.79 34.36
C GLU A 438 0.32 18.76 35.05
N ALA A 439 -0.27 17.67 35.53
CA ALA A 439 0.46 16.51 36.04
C ALA A 439 0.54 15.47 34.92
N LEU A 440 1.77 15.13 34.50
CA LEU A 440 2.06 14.03 33.58
C LEU A 440 1.36 12.75 34.06
N VAL A 441 0.37 12.29 33.31
CA VAL A 441 -0.21 10.95 33.44
C VAL A 441 0.79 9.95 32.82
N PRO A 442 1.13 8.83 33.49
CA PRO A 442 2.07 7.87 32.95
C PRO A 442 1.51 7.21 31.68
N ASP A 443 2.38 7.18 30.68
CA ASP A 443 2.22 6.72 29.29
C ASP A 443 1.96 5.20 29.19
N GLN A 444 0.93 4.68 29.88
CA GLN A 444 0.65 3.24 29.97
C GLN A 444 0.01 2.65 28.71
N ASN A 445 -0.51 3.47 27.80
CA ASN A 445 -1.19 3.02 26.58
C ASN A 445 -0.46 3.50 25.31
N ALA A 446 0.85 3.27 25.23
CA ALA A 446 1.63 3.58 24.04
C ALA A 446 2.65 2.48 23.72
N LEU A 447 2.73 2.10 22.45
CA LEU A 447 3.75 1.19 21.93
C LEU A 447 5.05 1.98 21.69
N ARG A 448 6.17 1.53 22.25
CA ARG A 448 7.47 2.20 22.14
C ARG A 448 8.34 1.54 21.08
N PHE A 449 9.03 2.37 20.29
CA PHE A 449 9.98 1.96 19.27
C PHE A 449 11.33 2.57 19.59
N THR A 450 12.30 1.73 19.95
CA THR A 450 13.70 2.14 20.17
C THR A 450 14.50 1.80 18.92
N CYS A 451 15.01 2.81 18.23
CA CYS A 451 15.66 2.69 16.94
C CYS A 451 17.18 2.91 17.11
N TYR A 452 17.98 1.93 16.71
CA TYR A 452 19.43 1.95 16.72
C TYR A 452 19.95 2.06 15.29
N ARG A 453 20.80 3.05 15.01
CA ARG A 453 21.44 3.17 13.71
C ARG A 453 22.45 2.03 13.50
N LEU A 454 22.39 1.37 12.34
CA LEU A 454 23.35 0.33 11.94
C LEU A 454 24.46 0.96 11.09
N LEU A 455 25.69 0.86 11.57
CA LEU A 455 26.88 1.33 10.86
C LEU A 455 27.27 0.36 9.74
N LYS A 456 27.85 0.88 8.65
CA LYS A 456 28.38 0.05 7.56
C LYS A 456 29.74 -0.52 7.98
N SER A 457 30.06 -1.74 7.55
CA SER A 457 31.33 -2.41 7.88
C SER A 457 32.58 -1.60 7.54
N THR A 458 32.52 -0.70 6.56
CA THR A 458 33.62 0.22 6.19
C THR A 458 33.80 1.41 7.14
N GLU A 459 32.79 1.74 7.95
CA GLU A 459 32.85 2.81 8.96
C GLU A 459 33.32 2.27 10.32
N ALA A 460 33.05 1.00 10.61
CA ALA A 460 33.40 0.34 11.87
C ALA A 460 34.91 0.08 12.06
N GLU A 461 35.71 0.15 10.99
CA GLU A 461 37.18 -0.02 11.06
C GLU A 461 37.93 1.30 11.28
N GLN A 462 37.25 2.45 11.30
CA GLN A 462 37.88 3.77 11.45
C GLN A 462 37.52 4.53 12.74
N SER A 463 36.60 4.02 13.56
CA SER A 463 36.20 4.61 14.85
C SER A 463 36.78 3.82 16.02
N ASN A 464 37.98 4.20 16.50
CA ASN A 464 38.56 3.67 17.74
C ASN A 464 38.12 4.46 18.99
N GLU A 465 36.98 5.13 18.93
CA GLU A 465 36.36 5.82 20.06
C GLU A 465 35.03 5.13 20.40
N ALA A 466 34.79 4.93 21.70
CA ALA A 466 33.61 4.27 22.27
C ALA A 466 32.31 4.77 21.63
N GLU A 467 31.76 3.99 20.69
CA GLU A 467 30.67 4.37 19.80
C GLU A 467 29.36 4.58 20.57
N SER A 468 28.96 5.84 20.72
CA SER A 468 27.57 6.20 21.02
C SER A 468 26.70 5.83 19.82
N THR A 469 26.07 4.65 19.84
CA THR A 469 25.06 4.30 18.85
C THR A 469 23.91 5.30 18.97
N GLU A 470 23.73 6.16 17.96
CA GLU A 470 22.60 7.10 17.93
C GLU A 470 21.29 6.32 18.15
N THR A 471 20.68 6.54 19.32
CA THR A 471 19.49 5.85 19.77
C THR A 471 18.34 6.83 19.74
N TYR A 472 17.28 6.47 19.00
CA TYR A 472 16.09 7.30 18.84
C TYR A 472 14.85 6.55 19.34
N THR A 473 14.07 7.16 20.22
CA THR A 473 12.84 6.55 20.75
C THR A 473 11.61 7.32 20.29
N THR A 474 10.60 6.61 19.79
CA THR A 474 9.28 7.18 19.49
C THR A 474 8.17 6.30 20.08
N ALA A 475 7.03 6.89 20.40
CA ALA A 475 5.89 6.20 20.98
C ALA A 475 4.64 6.37 20.11
N LEU A 476 3.83 5.32 20.01
CA LEU A 476 2.56 5.30 19.28
C LEU A 476 1.42 5.03 20.28
N PRO A 477 0.58 6.02 20.58
CA PRO A 477 -0.54 5.83 21.50
C PRO A 477 -1.58 4.87 20.92
N PHE A 478 -2.27 4.14 21.79
CA PHE A 478 -3.39 3.30 21.41
C PHE A 478 -4.59 3.45 22.35
N ILE A 479 -5.79 3.20 21.83
CA ILE A 479 -7.05 3.21 22.58
C ILE A 479 -7.80 1.91 22.31
N ILE A 480 -8.29 1.27 23.36
CA ILE A 480 -9.21 0.14 23.29
C ILE A 480 -10.61 0.65 23.64
N THR A 481 -11.48 0.79 22.66
CA THR A 481 -12.87 1.22 22.87
C THR A 481 -13.75 0.00 23.18
N ALA A 482 -14.65 0.13 24.15
CA ALA A 482 -15.65 -0.88 24.49
C ALA A 482 -16.68 -1.13 23.39
#